data_AF-A0A6I1JEE8-F1
#
_entry.id   AF-A0A6I1JEE8-F1
#
_cell.length_a   1.000
_cell.length_b   1.000
_cell.length_c   1.000
_cell.angle_alpha   90.00
_cell.angle_beta   90.00
_cell.angle_gamma   90.00
#
_symmetry.space_group_name_H-M   'P 1'
#
loop_
_entity.id
_entity.type
_entity.pdbx_description
1 polymer ?
#
loop_
_entity_poly.entity_id
_entity_poly.type
_entity_poly.pdbx_seq_one_letter_code
_entity_poly.pdbx_strand_id
1 'polypeptide(L)' 'MPARYWGDLKTTDFDRLDPATTVAVLPLAAIEQHGPHLPVSTDTSIDRT' A
#
# COMPACT_ATOMS: atom_id res chain seq x y z
N MET A 1 -17.15 1.46 -4.32
CA MET A 1 -16.67 0.11 -3.94
C MET A 1 -15.72 0.26 -2.76
N PRO A 2 -15.72 -0.64 -1.77
CA PRO A 2 -14.68 -0.62 -0.75
C PRO A 2 -13.30 -0.77 -1.40
N ALA A 3 -12.29 -0.11 -0.84
CA ALA A 3 -10.89 -0.30 -1.24
C ALA A 3 -10.51 -1.78 -1.10
N ARG A 4 -9.71 -2.29 -2.05
CA ARG A 4 -9.22 -3.67 -2.06
C ARG A 4 -7.70 -3.63 -2.03
N TYR A 5 -7.08 -4.51 -1.25
CA TYR A 5 -5.62 -4.67 -1.32
C TYR A 5 -5.26 -5.36 -2.63
N TRP A 6 -4.32 -4.77 -3.38
CA TRP A 6 -3.86 -5.29 -4.66
C TRP A 6 -3.38 -6.75 -4.56
N GLY A 7 -2.73 -7.09 -3.45
CA GLY A 7 -2.20 -8.44 -3.18
C GLY A 7 -3.26 -9.52 -2.95
N ASP A 8 -4.51 -9.14 -2.67
CA ASP A 8 -5.62 -10.09 -2.49
C ASP A 8 -6.30 -10.47 -3.83
N LEU A 9 -5.95 -9.79 -4.93
CA LEU A 9 -6.53 -10.01 -6.24
C LEU A 9 -5.73 -11.07 -7.02
N LYS A 10 -6.45 -12.00 -7.66
CA LYS A 10 -5.89 -12.87 -8.69
C LYS A 10 -5.73 -12.09 -9.98
N THR A 11 -4.89 -12.57 -10.89
CA THR A 11 -4.73 -11.98 -12.24
C THR A 11 -6.07 -11.77 -12.95
N THR A 12 -7.01 -12.70 -12.85
CA THR A 12 -8.34 -12.63 -13.48
C THR A 12 -9.31 -11.65 -12.79
N ASP A 13 -9.01 -11.21 -11.57
CA ASP A 13 -9.84 -10.21 -10.89
C ASP A 13 -9.62 -8.81 -11.47
N PHE A 14 -8.45 -8.56 -12.10
CA PHE A 14 -8.15 -7.31 -12.79
C PHE A 14 -9.02 -7.09 -14.03
N ASP A 15 -9.55 -8.14 -14.66
CA ASP A 15 -10.48 -8.04 -15.80
C ASP A 15 -11.79 -7.32 -15.42
N ARG A 16 -12.11 -7.25 -14.12
CA ARG A 16 -13.29 -6.58 -13.59
C ARG A 16 -13.04 -5.12 -13.20
N LEU A 17 -11.79 -4.66 -13.25
CA LEU A 17 -11.42 -3.28 -12.95
C LEU A 17 -11.39 -2.48 -14.25
N ASP A 18 -12.11 -1.37 -14.29
CA ASP A 18 -12.05 -0.45 -15.43
C ASP A 18 -10.78 0.42 -15.33
N PRO A 19 -9.80 0.29 -16.24
CA PRO A 19 -8.55 1.04 -16.15
C PRO A 19 -8.73 2.55 -16.31
N ALA A 20 -9.83 3.01 -16.92
CA ALA A 20 -10.10 4.43 -17.12
C ALA A 20 -10.57 5.14 -15.84
N THR A 21 -11.13 4.38 -14.90
CA THR A 21 -11.71 4.92 -13.66
C THR A 21 -11.08 4.36 -12.39
N THR A 22 -10.27 3.30 -12.50
CA THR A 22 -9.53 2.70 -11.38
C THR A 22 -8.24 3.47 -11.10
N VAL A 23 -8.01 3.81 -9.83
CA VAL A 23 -6.76 4.39 -9.35
C VAL A 23 -5.98 3.34 -8.56
N ALA A 24 -4.75 3.06 -8.99
CA ALA A 24 -3.81 2.24 -8.23
C ALA A 24 -3.04 3.13 -7.23
N VAL A 25 -2.97 2.69 -5.98
CA VAL A 25 -2.16 3.34 -4.94
C VAL A 25 -1.03 2.38 -4.58
N LEU A 26 0.21 2.87 -4.70
CA LEU A 26 1.40 2.19 -4.18
C LEU A 26 1.91 3.00 -2.99
N PRO A 27 1.60 2.55 -1.76
CA PRO A 27 2.23 3.10 -0.57
C PRO A 27 3.76 2.86 -0.66
N LEU A 28 4.53 3.91 -0.34
CA LEU A 28 6.00 3.89 -0.38
C LEU A 28 6.51 4.61 0.85
N ALA A 29 7.40 3.95 1.58
CA ALA A 29 7.93 4.42 2.84
C ALA A 29 9.45 4.28 2.93
N ALA A 30 10.03 4.91 3.95
CA ALA A 30 11.46 4.86 4.22
C ALA A 30 11.81 3.95 5.42
N ILE A 31 13.11 3.71 5.55
CA ILE A 31 13.76 3.21 6.76
C ILE A 31 14.77 4.27 7.17
N GLU A 32 14.46 5.05 8.21
CA GLU A 32 15.27 6.20 8.59
C GLU A 32 15.21 6.52 10.10
N GLN A 33 16.17 7.31 10.59
CA GLN A 33 16.28 7.59 12.01
C GLN A 33 15.15 8.50 12.49
N HIS A 34 14.53 8.13 13.61
CA HIS A 34 13.43 8.85 14.24
C HIS A 34 13.77 9.27 15.69
N GLY A 35 15.06 9.41 16.02
CA GLY A 35 15.52 9.63 17.39
C GLY A 35 15.36 8.39 18.28
N PRO A 36 15.64 8.50 19.61
CA PRO A 36 15.74 7.33 20.49
C PRO A 36 14.39 6.73 20.91
N HIS A 37 13.27 7.29 20.47
CA HIS A 37 11.93 6.95 20.94
C HIS A 37 11.13 6.10 19.95
N LEU A 38 11.59 5.98 18.70
CA LEU A 38 10.90 5.22 17.66
C LEU A 38 11.88 4.36 16.86
N PRO A 39 11.45 3.18 16.37
CA PRO A 39 12.25 2.36 15.47
C PRO A 39 12.52 3.06 14.13
N VAL A 40 13.62 2.68 13.48
CA VAL A 40 13.92 3.17 12.12
C VAL A 40 12.91 2.72 11.06
N SER A 41 12.03 1.75 11.39
CA SER A 41 11.00 1.24 10.50
C SER A 41 9.68 2.00 10.56
N THR A 42 9.61 3.13 11.27
CA THR A 42 8.35 3.84 11.57
C THR A 42 7.50 4.07 10.33
N ASP A 43 8.07 4.68 9.28
CA ASP A 43 7.31 4.96 8.05
C ASP A 43 6.78 3.68 7.41
N THR A 44 7.64 2.64 7.30
CA THR A 44 7.25 1.35 6.73
C THR A 44 6.19 0.63 7.58
N SER A 45 6.17 0.84 8.90
CA SER A 45 5.16 0.25 9.79
C SER A 45 3.79 0.90 9.60
N ILE A 46 3.73 2.22 9.37
CA ILE A 46 2.49 2.95 9.06
C ILE A 46 1.99 2.59 7.66
N ASP A 47 2.89 2.45 6.70
CA ASP A 47 2.59 2.12 5.31
C ASP A 47 1.90 0.76 5.12
N ARG A 48 2.11 -0.17 6.07
CA ARG A 48 1.61 -1.56 6.01
C ARG A 48 0.23 -1.77 6.65
N THR A 49 -0.35 -0.77 7.31
CA THR A 49 -1.69 -0.83 7.94
C THR A 49 -2.74 -0.18 7.06
#